data_AF-A0A959FVE0-F1
#
_entry.id   AF-A0A959FVE0-F1
#
_cell.length_a   1.000
_cell.length_b   1.000
_cell.length_c   1.000
_cell.angle_alpha   90.00
_cell.angle_beta   90.00
_cell.angle_gamma   90.00
#
_symmetry.space_group_name_H-M   'P 1'
#
loop_
_entity.id
_entity.type
_entity.pdbx_description
1 polymer ?
#
loop_
_entity_poly.entity_id
_entity_poly.type
_entity_poly.pdbx_seq_one_letter_code
_entity_poly.pdbx_strand_id
1 'polypeptide(L)'
;MSFVKTKGFKYLKNLIIGLGAAVVLLGALFKLESWPYASTMLIIGLGTEAFIFLFLGLVGPEKDYYWEKLYPGLDDYHSNIAPLTAGAAAPEQAPALNGEVVEQQLGGMLTELQTMSKNLSALKALQEVDFSGTSEQIKS
;
A
#
# COMPACT_ATOMS: atom_id res chain seq x y z
N MET A 1 4.18 -23.45 8.48
CA MET A 1 4.86 -22.81 7.34
C MET A 1 4.34 -23.46 6.06
N SER A 2 3.61 -22.72 5.23
CA SER A 2 2.96 -23.30 4.05
C SER A 2 4.00 -23.66 2.98
N PHE A 3 4.22 -24.97 2.78
CA PHE A 3 5.16 -25.54 1.81
C PHE A 3 4.94 -25.05 0.37
N VAL A 4 3.75 -24.52 0.08
CA VAL A 4 3.33 -23.99 -1.22
C VAL A 4 4.01 -22.65 -1.58
N LYS A 5 4.57 -21.92 -0.59
CA LYS A 5 5.19 -20.59 -0.82
C LYS A 5 6.71 -20.62 -1.01
N THR A 6 7.36 -21.79 -0.93
CA THR A 6 8.82 -21.90 -1.06
C THR A 6 9.29 -21.58 -2.48
N LYS A 7 10.41 -20.84 -2.62
CA LYS A 7 10.99 -20.48 -3.95
C LYS A 7 11.15 -21.69 -4.88
N GLY A 8 11.54 -22.84 -4.33
CA GLY A 8 11.68 -24.08 -5.09
C GLY A 8 10.36 -24.62 -5.64
N PHE A 9 9.27 -24.53 -4.88
CA PHE A 9 7.94 -24.96 -5.33
C PHE A 9 7.43 -24.08 -6.49
N LYS A 10 7.68 -22.77 -6.42
CA LYS A 10 7.35 -21.83 -7.51
C LYS A 10 8.11 -22.14 -8.79
N TYR A 11 9.42 -22.38 -8.68
CA TYR A 11 10.24 -22.76 -9.82
C TYR A 11 9.76 -24.07 -10.44
N LEU A 12 9.50 -25.09 -9.62
CA LEU A 12 9.01 -26.38 -10.07
C LEU A 12 7.64 -26.29 -10.75
N LYS A 13 6.71 -25.50 -10.19
CA LYS A 13 5.40 -25.22 -10.79
C LYS A 13 5.56 -24.64 -12.19
N ASN A 14 6.36 -23.58 -12.33
CA ASN A 14 6.57 -22.93 -13.63
C ASN A 14 7.27 -23.87 -14.64
N LEU A 15 8.20 -24.69 -14.18
CA LEU A 15 8.87 -25.69 -15.01
C LEU A 15 7.86 -26.72 -15.56
N ILE A 16 6.97 -27.27 -14.71
CA ILE A 16 5.97 -28.26 -15.11
C ILE A 16 4.99 -27.67 -16.14
N ILE A 17 4.52 -26.43 -15.91
CA ILE A 17 3.65 -25.73 -16.85
C ILE A 17 4.35 -25.52 -18.20
N GLY A 18 5.61 -25.05 -18.18
CA GLY A 18 6.39 -24.84 -19.39
C GLY A 18 6.66 -26.14 -20.16
N LEU A 19 6.96 -27.24 -19.45
CA LEU A 19 7.17 -28.55 -20.04
C LEU A 19 5.87 -29.09 -20.66
N GLY A 20 4.74 -28.96 -19.95
CA GLY A 20 3.43 -29.36 -20.46
C GLY A 20 3.03 -28.62 -21.73
N ALA A 21 3.19 -27.29 -21.73
CA ALA A 21 2.92 -26.46 -22.90
C ALA A 21 3.77 -26.87 -24.11
N ALA A 22 5.04 -27.23 -23.91
CA ALA A 22 5.89 -27.72 -25.00
C ALA A 22 5.35 -29.03 -25.61
N VAL A 23 4.86 -29.97 -24.79
CA VAL A 23 4.26 -31.23 -25.25
C VAL A 23 2.98 -30.96 -26.05
N VAL A 24 2.14 -30.01 -25.61
CA VAL A 24 0.93 -29.58 -26.34
C VAL A 24 1.29 -29.02 -27.71
N LEU A 25 2.28 -28.13 -27.77
CA LEU A 25 2.72 -27.53 -29.03
C LEU A 25 3.29 -28.58 -30.00
N LEU A 26 4.03 -29.57 -29.51
CA LEU A 26 4.48 -30.69 -30.34
C LEU A 26 3.31 -31.53 -30.86
N GLY A 27 2.30 -31.80 -30.03
CA GLY A 27 1.08 -32.50 -30.46
C GLY A 27 0.31 -31.72 -31.53
N ALA A 28 0.20 -30.40 -31.37
CA ALA A 28 -0.41 -29.51 -32.37
C ALA A 28 0.39 -29.48 -33.67
N LEU A 29 1.72 -29.41 -33.60
CA LEU A 29 2.61 -29.44 -34.77
C LEU A 29 2.41 -30.72 -35.59
N PHE A 30 2.37 -31.88 -34.93
CA PHE A 30 2.10 -33.16 -35.61
C PHE A 30 0.76 -33.17 -36.33
N LYS A 31 -0.26 -32.50 -35.77
CA LYS A 31 -1.58 -32.37 -36.40
C LYS A 31 -1.55 -31.49 -37.65
N LEU A 32 -0.75 -30.42 -37.65
CA LEU A 32 -0.60 -29.53 -38.80
C LEU A 32 0.15 -30.20 -39.95
N GLU A 33 1.26 -30.87 -39.65
CA GLU A 33 2.09 -31.56 -40.65
C GLU A 33 1.50 -32.90 -41.13
N SER A 34 0.36 -33.31 -40.58
CA SER A 34 -0.35 -34.56 -40.95
C SER A 34 0.52 -35.82 -40.83
N TRP A 35 1.46 -35.83 -39.89
CA TRP A 35 2.33 -36.97 -39.65
C TRP A 35 1.57 -38.18 -39.09
N PRO A 36 2.09 -39.41 -39.27
CA PRO A 36 1.53 -40.59 -38.62
C PRO A 36 1.48 -40.38 -37.10
N TYR A 37 0.43 -40.88 -36.45
CA TYR A 37 0.15 -40.69 -35.02
C TYR A 37 -0.23 -39.27 -34.57
N ALA A 38 -0.50 -38.35 -35.50
CA ALA A 38 -0.88 -36.96 -35.18
C ALA A 38 -2.03 -36.84 -34.17
N SER A 39 -3.12 -37.59 -34.37
CA SER A 39 -4.25 -37.56 -33.44
C SER A 39 -3.88 -38.08 -32.06
N THR A 40 -3.05 -39.13 -31.97
CA THR A 40 -2.60 -39.68 -30.69
C THR A 40 -1.72 -38.70 -29.93
N MET A 41 -0.74 -38.08 -30.60
CA MET A 41 0.13 -37.07 -30.00
C MET A 41 -0.65 -35.84 -29.53
N LEU A 42 -1.66 -35.42 -30.30
CA LEU A 42 -2.54 -34.31 -29.93
C LEU A 42 -3.40 -34.63 -28.69
N ILE A 43 -3.93 -35.86 -28.60
CA ILE A 43 -4.67 -36.31 -27.40
C ILE A 43 -3.76 -36.31 -26.17
N ILE A 44 -2.51 -36.78 -26.31
CA ILE A 44 -1.54 -36.77 -25.20
C ILE A 44 -1.21 -35.34 -24.78
N GLY A 45 -0.98 -34.44 -25.73
CA GLY A 45 -0.74 -33.02 -25.46
C GLY A 45 -1.91 -32.39 -24.70
N LEU A 46 -3.11 -32.44 -25.26
CA LEU A 46 -4.30 -31.87 -24.63
C LEU A 46 -4.65 -32.51 -23.28
N GLY A 47 -4.43 -33.83 -23.13
CA GLY A 47 -4.61 -34.52 -21.85
C GLY A 47 -3.61 -34.07 -20.79
N THR A 48 -2.37 -33.80 -21.18
CA THR A 48 -1.36 -33.21 -20.29
C THR A 48 -1.80 -31.82 -19.82
N GLU A 49 -2.32 -30.99 -20.73
CA GLU A 49 -2.79 -29.64 -20.40
C GLU A 49 -4.01 -29.67 -19.46
N ALA A 50 -4.94 -30.59 -19.70
CA ALA A 50 -6.11 -30.78 -18.82
C ALA A 50 -5.69 -31.13 -17.39
N PHE A 51 -4.67 -31.98 -17.23
CA PHE A 51 -4.15 -32.34 -15.91
C PHE A 51 -3.45 -31.17 -15.21
N ILE A 52 -2.66 -30.40 -15.96
CA ILE A 52 -1.97 -29.21 -15.43
C ILE A 52 -3.00 -28.17 -14.97
N PHE A 53 -4.03 -27.88 -15.76
CA PHE A 53 -5.06 -26.94 -15.36
C PHE A 53 -5.86 -27.40 -14.14
N LEU A 54 -6.16 -28.70 -14.04
CA LEU A 54 -6.80 -29.25 -12.84
C LEU A 54 -5.92 -29.04 -11.61
N PHE A 55 -4.62 -29.30 -11.72
CA PHE A 55 -3.67 -29.10 -10.63
C PHE A 55 -3.56 -27.62 -10.23
N LEU A 56 -3.50 -26.70 -11.20
CA LEU A 56 -3.49 -25.25 -10.92
C LEU A 56 -4.76 -24.78 -10.22
N GLY A 57 -5.93 -25.30 -10.63
CA GLY A 57 -7.20 -24.99 -10.00
C GLY A 57 -7.25 -25.39 -8.52
N LEU A 58 -6.59 -26.48 -8.14
CA LEU A 58 -6.51 -26.96 -6.75
C LEU A 58 -5.50 -26.18 -5.89
N VAL A 59 -4.38 -25.73 -6.46
CA VAL A 59 -3.32 -25.03 -5.73
C VAL A 59 -3.68 -23.57 -5.42
N GLY A 60 -4.67 -23.00 -6.12
CA GLY A 60 -5.15 -21.64 -5.93
C GLY A 60 -4.21 -20.57 -6.50
N PRO A 61 -4.72 -19.37 -6.79
CA PRO A 61 -3.91 -18.29 -7.37
C PRO A 61 -2.86 -17.79 -6.37
N GLU A 62 -1.67 -17.47 -6.87
CA GLU A 62 -0.68 -16.75 -6.07
C GLU A 62 -1.00 -15.25 -6.04
N LYS A 63 -0.62 -14.56 -4.97
CA LYS A 63 -0.65 -13.09 -4.94
C LYS A 63 0.37 -12.52 -5.91
N ASP A 64 -0.09 -11.67 -6.82
CA ASP A 64 0.75 -11.01 -7.82
C ASP A 64 1.74 -10.00 -7.20
N TYR A 65 1.29 -9.27 -6.18
CA TYR A 65 2.11 -8.26 -5.50
C TYR A 65 1.88 -8.28 -3.98
N TYR A 66 2.96 -8.03 -3.23
CA TYR A 66 2.94 -7.90 -1.77
C TYR A 66 2.79 -6.42 -1.39
N TRP A 67 1.68 -5.80 -1.76
CA TRP A 67 1.43 -4.38 -1.50
C TRP A 67 1.45 -4.04 -0.01
N GLU A 68 1.18 -5.04 0.82
CA GLU A 68 1.22 -4.98 2.29
C GLU A 68 2.59 -4.65 2.85
N LYS A 69 3.68 -4.94 2.11
CA LYS A 69 5.02 -4.55 2.53
C LYS A 69 5.24 -3.04 2.48
N LEU A 70 4.56 -2.36 1.55
CA LEU A 70 4.63 -0.90 1.39
C LEU A 70 3.49 -0.22 2.17
N TYR A 71 2.34 -0.87 2.28
CA TYR A 71 1.13 -0.37 2.93
C TYR A 71 0.60 -1.42 3.91
N PRO A 72 1.13 -1.49 5.13
CA PRO A 72 0.63 -2.41 6.15
C PRO A 72 -0.86 -2.16 6.40
N GLY A 73 -1.67 -3.23 6.36
CA GLY A 73 -3.13 -3.16 6.52
C GLY A 73 -3.96 -3.44 5.26
N LEU A 74 -3.38 -3.42 4.05
CA LEU A 74 -4.13 -3.69 2.81
C LEU A 74 -4.74 -5.10 2.72
N ASP A 75 -4.14 -6.10 3.37
CA ASP A 75 -4.66 -7.47 3.40
C ASP A 75 -5.78 -7.66 4.44
N ASP A 76 -5.91 -6.74 5.41
CA ASP A 76 -6.94 -6.77 6.42
C ASP A 76 -8.14 -5.95 5.95
N TYR A 77 -9.14 -6.63 5.40
CA TYR A 77 -10.40 -6.00 4.97
C TYR A 77 -11.11 -5.22 6.10
N HIS A 78 -10.82 -5.56 7.37
CA HIS A 78 -11.36 -4.89 8.56
C HIS A 78 -10.35 -3.96 9.26
N SER A 79 -9.17 -3.71 8.67
CA SER A 79 -8.20 -2.80 9.30
C SER A 79 -8.70 -1.36 9.26
N ASN A 80 -8.65 -0.69 10.40
CA ASN A 80 -8.81 0.76 10.46
C ASN A 80 -7.58 1.36 9.79
N ILE A 81 -7.77 1.93 8.60
CA ILE A 81 -6.72 2.57 7.81
C ILE A 81 -6.12 3.72 8.63
N ALA A 82 -5.00 3.48 9.30
CA ALA A 82 -4.27 4.52 10.01
C ALA A 82 -3.53 5.38 8.98
N PRO A 83 -3.69 6.72 8.99
CA PRO A 83 -3.00 7.58 8.04
C PRO A 83 -1.49 7.46 8.20
N LEU A 84 -0.79 7.36 7.05
CA LEU A 84 0.66 7.12 6.90
C LEU A 84 1.58 8.20 7.51
N THR A 85 1.03 9.17 8.24
CA THR A 85 1.79 10.21 8.94
C THR A 85 2.44 9.71 10.23
N ALA A 86 2.04 8.54 10.74
CA ALA A 86 2.65 7.91 11.90
C ALA A 86 3.75 6.94 11.46
N GLY A 87 5.01 7.37 11.56
CA GLY A 87 6.17 6.53 11.29
C GLY A 87 6.23 5.28 12.17
N ALA A 88 7.05 4.30 11.76
CA ALA A 88 7.22 3.01 12.39
C ALA A 88 7.83 3.10 13.82
N ALA A 89 6.98 3.35 14.82
CA ALA A 89 7.32 3.17 16.22
C ALA A 89 6.08 2.72 17.01
N ALA A 90 6.09 1.42 17.30
CA ALA A 90 5.42 0.70 18.37
C ALA A 90 3.88 0.56 18.39
N PRO A 91 3.38 -0.65 18.76
CA PRO A 91 2.01 -0.89 19.17
C PRO A 91 1.79 -0.37 20.60
N GLU A 92 0.53 -0.35 21.00
CA GLU A 92 -0.03 0.12 22.28
C GLU A 92 -0.56 1.55 22.24
N GLN A 93 -1.88 1.63 22.15
CA GLN A 93 -2.69 2.80 22.50
C GLN A 93 -2.38 4.03 21.63
N ALA A 94 -2.68 3.93 20.33
CA ALA A 94 -3.13 5.14 19.65
C ALA A 94 -4.42 5.57 20.37
N PRO A 95 -4.48 6.74 21.03
CA PRO A 95 -5.73 7.26 21.52
C PRO A 95 -6.63 7.30 20.29
N ALA A 96 -7.84 6.74 20.39
CA ALA A 96 -8.88 7.06 19.43
C ALA A 96 -8.83 8.57 19.20
N LEU A 97 -8.88 9.02 17.95
CA LEU A 97 -8.92 10.45 17.63
C LEU A 97 -10.19 11.03 18.24
N ASN A 98 -10.11 11.32 19.54
CA ASN A 98 -11.16 11.82 20.37
C ASN A 98 -11.30 13.27 19.92
N GLY A 99 -12.37 13.55 19.18
CA GLY A 99 -12.70 14.92 18.74
C GLY A 99 -12.60 15.92 19.89
N GLU A 100 -12.87 15.47 21.12
CA GLU A 100 -12.76 16.24 22.36
C GLU A 100 -11.32 16.69 22.69
N VAL A 101 -10.30 15.86 22.44
CA VAL A 101 -8.88 16.23 22.67
C VAL A 101 -8.42 17.23 21.60
N VAL A 102 -8.86 17.03 20.35
CA VAL A 102 -8.57 17.95 19.25
C VAL A 102 -9.25 19.30 19.50
N GLU A 103 -10.50 19.31 19.98
CA GLU A 103 -11.25 20.51 20.33
C GLU A 103 -10.62 21.26 21.52
N GLN A 104 -10.15 20.55 22.54
CA GLN A 104 -9.44 21.15 23.67
C GLN A 104 -8.09 21.76 23.26
N GLN A 105 -7.35 21.10 22.36
CA GLN A 105 -6.09 21.64 21.82
C GLN A 105 -6.32 22.85 20.91
N LEU A 106 -7.37 22.81 20.07
CA LEU A 106 -7.78 23.95 19.25
C LEU A 106 -8.22 25.14 20.11
N GLY A 107 -8.97 24.90 21.19
CA GLY A 107 -9.38 25.94 22.14
C GLY A 107 -8.20 26.57 22.88
N GLY A 108 -7.23 25.75 23.29
CA GLY A 108 -5.97 26.22 23.88
C GLY A 108 -5.18 27.12 22.93
N MET A 109 -5.05 26.68 21.66
CA MET A 109 -4.33 27.42 20.62
C MET A 109 -5.03 28.74 20.27
N LEU A 110 -6.35 28.78 20.23
CA LEU A 110 -7.13 30.02 20.04
C LEU A 110 -6.92 31.02 21.19
N THR A 111 -6.88 30.52 22.43
CA THR A 111 -6.64 31.35 23.63
C THR A 111 -5.22 31.92 23.60
N GLU A 112 -4.24 31.12 23.19
CA GLU A 112 -2.86 31.52 23.04
C GLU A 112 -2.68 32.56 21.91
N LEU A 113 -3.32 32.36 20.75
CA LEU A 113 -3.33 33.34 19.67
C LEU A 113 -4.02 34.66 20.07
N GLN A 114 -5.10 34.61 20.84
CA GLN A 114 -5.76 35.81 21.36
C GLN A 114 -4.85 36.57 22.35
N THR A 115 -4.07 35.85 23.14
CA THR A 115 -3.10 36.43 24.08
C THR A 115 -1.93 37.05 23.32
N MET A 116 -1.41 36.37 22.30
CA MET A 116 -0.34 36.88 21.44
C MET A 116 -0.80 38.13 20.66
N SER A 117 -2.04 38.14 20.18
CA SER A 117 -2.67 39.31 19.54
C SER A 117 -2.78 40.52 20.48
N LYS A 118 -3.18 40.31 21.74
CA LYS A 118 -3.22 41.38 22.75
C LYS A 118 -1.83 41.93 23.05
N ASN A 119 -0.82 41.06 23.18
CA ASN A 119 0.56 41.48 23.42
C ASN A 119 1.13 42.26 22.22
N LEU A 120 0.83 41.83 20.99
CA LEU A 120 1.20 42.56 19.78
C LEU A 120 0.45 43.90 19.67
N SER A 121 -0.82 43.97 20.07
CA SER A 121 -1.58 45.23 20.12
C SER A 121 -1.03 46.19 21.18
N ALA A 122 -0.59 45.68 22.33
CA ALA A 122 0.06 46.46 23.37
C ALA A 122 1.44 46.95 22.93
N LEU A 123 2.23 46.12 22.25
CA LEU A 123 3.49 46.49 21.62
C LEU A 123 3.28 47.56 20.55
N LYS A 124 2.26 47.43 19.71
CA LYS A 124 1.90 48.44 18.70
C LYS A 124 1.48 49.77 19.34
N ALA A 125 0.70 49.72 20.41
CA ALA A 125 0.31 50.93 21.16
C ALA A 125 1.51 51.61 21.83
N LEU A 126 2.44 50.85 22.42
CA LEU A 126 3.70 51.37 22.96
C LEU A 126 4.57 51.98 21.86
N GLN A 127 4.68 51.31 20.71
CA GLN A 127 5.43 51.79 19.57
C GLN A 127 4.82 53.09 18.98
N GLU A 128 3.50 53.19 18.93
CA GLU A 128 2.79 54.37 18.43
C GLU A 128 2.91 55.58 19.39
N VAL A 129 2.95 55.34 20.71
CA VAL A 129 3.23 56.37 21.72
C VAL A 129 4.70 56.82 21.69
N ASP A 130 5.64 55.90 21.45
CA ASP A 130 7.08 56.22 21.36
C ASP A 130 7.40 57.06 20.11
N PHE A 131 6.67 56.82 19.00
CA PHE A 131 6.76 57.63 17.79
C PHE A 131 6.13 59.02 17.92
N SER A 132 5.06 59.19 18.72
CA SER A 132 4.48 60.53 18.94
C SER A 132 5.38 61.39 19.84
N GLY A 133 5.95 60.82 20.91
CA GLY A 133 6.84 61.54 21.83
C GLY A 133 8.17 61.96 21.18
N THR A 134 8.72 61.11 20.30
CA THR A 134 9.94 61.42 19.55
C THR A 134 9.68 62.49 18.48
N SER A 135 8.52 62.47 17.80
CA SER A 135 8.15 63.51 16.84
C SER A 135 7.90 64.87 17.48
N GLU A 136 7.37 64.93 18.71
CA GLU A 136 7.18 66.18 19.45
C GLU A 136 8.51 66.75 19.97
N GLN A 137 9.48 65.91 20.37
CA GLN A 137 10.82 66.36 20.76
C GLN A 137 11.68 66.85 19.58
N ILE A 138 11.46 66.36 18.36
CA ILE A 138 12.20 66.81 17.17
C ILE A 138 11.63 68.13 16.60
N LYS A 139 10.40 68.52 16.99
CA LYS A 139 9.71 69.71 16.46
C LYS A 139 9.75 70.93 17.39
N SER A 140 10.49 70.86 18.51
CA SER A 140 10.72 71.97 19.45
C SER A 140 12.20 72.31 19.56
#